data_AF-A0A679JWD7-F1
#
_entry.id   AF-A0A679JWD7-F1
#
_cell.length_a   1.000
_cell.length_b   1.000
_cell.length_c   1.000
_cell.angle_alpha   90.00
_cell.angle_beta   90.00
_cell.angle_gamma   90.00
#
_symmetry.space_group_name_H-M   'P 1'
#
loop_
_entity.id
_entity.type
_entity.pdbx_description
1 polymer ?
#
loop_
_entity_poly.entity_id
_entity_poly.type
_entity_poly.pdbx_seq_one_letter_code
_entity_poly.pdbx_strand_id
1 'polypeptide(L)'
;MASAAPRRVSSGSLHTLGYALLALVIFFTCFTFMKPSPYDFLALPTIALWFLLGIRFYRSTIVIVALLLIYLVAIVIALIPYLDESNSVDWTYQAVYLGLTGIFFVMFFSDDTSDRVGFVLKAYLAGALFAAICGIFSYFDVLGEDVLFKMDGRASGVFQDPNLLGSFLILSVLYLIRRMLVGETRQVFLSAMALLVLLACVFLSFSRGSWGACLLGICLTIGLTWATSPSRAIRRRIARLSALTVLVGALLIGGLLSMEGVSERFTDRAQVTKDYDEGETGRFGNQRRGIPMLIDRPLGFGPLRWRVVFDLEPHNSYIGSFANGGWLGGFAFVSIVLTSIFVGFRLCLKPSPYQGLAQIVFPALLMFFLQAFQIDIEKWRHLYMMLGMVWGLEAARVRWVFRQRSTT
;
A
#
# COMPACT_ATOMS: atom_id res chain seq x y z
N MET A 1 36.60 44.07 -18.89
CA MET A 1 36.54 42.76 -18.20
C MET A 1 35.10 42.48 -17.82
N ALA A 2 34.40 41.65 -18.59
CA ALA A 2 33.02 41.27 -18.30
C ALA A 2 33.02 40.21 -17.19
N SER A 3 32.44 40.53 -16.03
CA SER A 3 32.20 39.53 -15.00
C SER A 3 31.11 38.58 -15.49
N ALA A 4 31.47 37.34 -15.80
CA ALA A 4 30.53 36.28 -16.11
C ALA A 4 29.55 36.12 -14.92
N ALA A 5 28.28 36.41 -15.15
CA ALA A 5 27.22 36.05 -14.21
C ALA A 5 27.28 34.53 -13.97
N PRO A 6 27.07 34.05 -12.73
CA PRO A 6 27.02 32.61 -12.48
C PRO A 6 25.89 32.03 -13.33
N ARG A 7 26.22 31.07 -14.19
CA ARG A 7 25.23 30.31 -14.95
C ARG A 7 24.24 29.71 -13.94
N ARG A 8 22.94 30.02 -14.06
CA ARG A 8 21.83 29.30 -13.41
C ARG A 8 21.76 27.86 -13.96
N VAL A 9 22.74 27.05 -13.64
CA VAL A 9 22.69 25.60 -13.75
C VAL A 9 22.54 25.12 -12.31
N SER A 10 21.37 24.64 -11.89
CA SER A 10 21.29 23.63 -10.81
C SER A 10 19.87 23.22 -10.40
N SER A 11 18.84 24.08 -10.44
CA SER A 11 17.51 23.65 -9.95
C SER A 11 16.85 22.61 -10.86
N GLY A 12 16.93 22.78 -12.19
CA GLY A 12 16.34 21.86 -13.15
C GLY A 12 16.96 20.45 -13.12
N SER A 13 18.29 20.37 -13.15
CA SER A 13 19.00 19.07 -13.15
C SER A 13 18.82 18.30 -11.84
N LEU A 14 18.85 18.99 -10.69
CA LEU A 14 18.61 18.35 -9.38
C LEU A 14 17.16 17.88 -9.24
N HIS A 15 16.19 18.62 -9.78
CA HIS A 15 14.79 18.21 -9.77
C HIS A 15 14.55 16.97 -10.66
N THR A 16 15.18 16.91 -11.83
CA THR A 16 15.17 15.72 -12.69
C THR A 16 15.79 14.51 -11.98
N LEU A 17 16.95 14.69 -11.33
CA LEU A 17 17.56 13.65 -10.50
C LEU A 17 16.63 13.20 -9.37
N GLY A 18 15.96 14.16 -8.70
CA GLY A 18 15.00 13.87 -7.62
C GLY A 18 13.83 13.01 -8.09
N TYR A 19 13.28 13.27 -9.28
CA TYR A 19 12.24 12.42 -9.88
C TYR A 19 12.78 11.07 -10.35
N ALA A 20 13.99 11.00 -10.89
CA ALA A 20 14.61 9.74 -11.31
C ALA A 20 14.84 8.83 -10.11
N LEU A 21 15.44 9.35 -9.03
CA LEU A 21 15.64 8.62 -7.79
C LEU A 21 14.30 8.21 -7.17
N LEU A 22 13.30 9.09 -7.15
CA LEU A 22 11.97 8.74 -6.69
C LEU A 22 11.36 7.61 -7.53
N ALA A 23 11.44 7.65 -8.86
CA ALA A 23 10.94 6.57 -9.69
C ALA A 23 11.59 5.23 -9.36
N LEU A 24 12.91 5.21 -9.12
CA LEU A 24 13.63 4.02 -8.70
C LEU A 24 13.18 3.54 -7.32
N VAL A 25 13.07 4.44 -6.33
CA VAL A 25 12.54 4.10 -5.00
C VAL A 25 11.16 3.45 -5.13
N ILE A 26 10.25 4.06 -5.88
CA ILE A 26 8.90 3.53 -6.06
C ILE A 26 8.93 2.18 -6.79
N PHE A 27 9.71 2.04 -7.86
CA PHE A 27 9.87 0.78 -8.59
C PHE A 27 10.40 -0.34 -7.67
N PHE A 28 11.46 -0.07 -6.90
CA PHE A 28 12.09 -1.03 -6.01
C PHE A 28 11.28 -1.35 -4.74
N THR A 29 10.11 -0.74 -4.56
CA THR A 29 9.16 -1.13 -3.51
C THR A 29 8.79 -2.61 -3.59
N CYS A 30 8.86 -3.23 -4.78
CA CYS A 30 8.58 -4.65 -4.97
C CYS A 30 9.70 -5.61 -4.56
N PHE A 31 10.91 -5.13 -4.25
CA PHE A 31 12.03 -5.96 -3.84
C PHE A 31 12.08 -6.08 -2.32
N THR A 32 11.77 -7.27 -1.80
CA THR A 32 11.67 -7.53 -0.35
C THR A 32 12.60 -8.62 0.17
N PHE A 33 13.28 -9.34 -0.73
CA PHE A 33 14.13 -10.48 -0.37
C PHE A 33 15.54 -10.12 0.11
N MET A 34 16.04 -8.93 -0.25
CA MET A 34 17.33 -8.42 0.26
C MET A 34 17.08 -7.44 1.40
N LYS A 35 17.86 -7.55 2.48
CA LYS A 35 17.85 -6.62 3.61
C LYS A 35 19.29 -6.16 3.89
N PRO A 36 19.63 -4.87 3.71
CA PRO A 36 18.82 -3.81 3.08
C PRO A 36 18.52 -4.07 1.60
N SER A 37 17.34 -3.68 1.15
CA SER A 37 16.90 -3.80 -0.24
C SER A 37 17.34 -2.58 -1.06
N PRO A 38 17.26 -2.63 -2.41
CA PRO A 38 17.52 -1.46 -3.25
C PRO A 38 16.66 -0.24 -2.88
N TYR A 39 15.44 -0.44 -2.39
CA TYR A 39 14.60 0.64 -1.86
C TYR A 39 15.28 1.33 -0.66
N ASP A 40 15.83 0.57 0.28
CA ASP A 40 16.36 1.10 1.53
C ASP A 40 17.62 1.95 1.31
N PHE A 41 18.44 1.57 0.32
CA PHE A 41 19.59 2.36 -0.09
C PHE A 41 19.21 3.67 -0.79
N LEU A 42 18.16 3.66 -1.60
CA LEU A 42 17.79 4.81 -2.44
C LEU A 42 16.85 5.79 -1.73
N ALA A 43 16.06 5.32 -0.76
CA ALA A 43 15.07 6.16 -0.09
C ALA A 43 15.70 7.31 0.69
N LEU A 44 16.71 7.06 1.53
CA LEU A 44 17.33 8.12 2.35
C LEU A 44 17.98 9.23 1.50
N PRO A 45 18.81 8.94 0.48
CA PRO A 45 19.32 9.97 -0.43
C PRO A 45 18.21 10.73 -1.17
N THR A 46 17.15 10.02 -1.59
CA THR A 46 15.99 10.65 -2.26
C THR A 46 15.29 11.63 -1.33
N ILE A 47 15.02 11.21 -0.09
CA ILE A 47 14.39 12.03 0.95
C ILE A 47 15.24 13.27 1.21
N ALA A 48 16.54 13.10 1.45
CA ALA A 48 17.47 14.18 1.71
C ALA A 48 17.52 15.19 0.54
N LEU A 49 17.64 14.71 -0.70
CA LEU A 49 17.63 15.56 -1.89
C LEU A 49 16.34 16.38 -1.99
N TRP A 50 15.19 15.76 -1.75
CA TRP A 50 13.92 16.48 -1.83
C TRP A 50 13.71 17.50 -0.69
N PHE A 51 14.27 17.26 0.49
CA PHE A 51 14.35 18.29 1.53
C PHE A 51 15.23 19.46 1.08
N LEU A 52 16.37 19.22 0.43
CA LEU A 52 17.22 20.26 -0.16
C LEU A 52 16.51 21.01 -1.30
N LEU A 53 15.61 20.34 -2.04
CA LEU A 53 14.74 20.94 -3.06
C LEU A 53 13.54 21.70 -2.47
N GLY A 54 13.37 21.72 -1.14
CA GLY A 54 12.41 22.57 -0.45
C GLY A 54 10.99 22.01 -0.35
N ILE A 55 10.83 20.69 -0.12
CA ILE A 55 9.54 20.12 0.31
C ILE A 55 8.97 20.92 1.48
N ARG A 56 7.67 21.21 1.44
CA ARG A 56 6.98 21.99 2.47
C ARG A 56 6.15 21.12 3.40
N PHE A 57 6.05 21.58 4.64
CA PHE A 57 5.10 21.05 5.61
C PHE A 57 3.81 21.88 5.61
N TYR A 58 2.66 21.22 5.54
CA TYR A 58 1.35 21.87 5.44
C TYR A 58 0.54 21.65 6.71
N ARG A 59 -0.11 22.70 7.24
CA ARG A 59 -0.91 22.60 8.47
C ARG A 59 -2.03 21.57 8.38
N SER A 60 -2.61 21.36 7.20
CA SER A 60 -3.65 20.36 6.93
C SER A 60 -3.19 18.91 7.12
N THR A 61 -1.89 18.64 7.18
CA THR A 61 -1.34 17.30 7.42
C THR A 61 -0.87 17.07 8.86
N ILE A 62 -1.01 18.07 9.76
CA ILE A 62 -0.57 17.96 11.15
C ILE A 62 -1.19 16.75 11.85
N VAL A 63 -2.48 16.47 11.62
CA VAL A 63 -3.17 15.35 12.27
C VAL A 63 -2.48 14.03 11.97
N ILE A 64 -2.21 13.71 10.69
CA ILE A 64 -1.60 12.44 10.34
C ILE A 64 -0.13 12.36 10.77
N VAL A 65 0.62 13.45 10.66
CA VAL A 65 2.03 13.46 11.06
C VAL A 65 2.15 13.31 12.58
N ALA A 66 1.30 14.00 13.35
CA ALA A 66 1.25 13.84 14.81
C ALA A 66 0.89 12.40 15.19
N LEU A 67 -0.13 11.79 14.56
CA LEU A 67 -0.52 10.41 14.85
C LEU A 67 0.59 9.40 14.51
N LEU A 68 1.29 9.58 13.37
CA LEU A 68 2.45 8.76 13.01
C LEU A 68 3.57 8.92 14.03
N LEU A 69 3.89 10.14 14.46
CA LEU A 69 4.92 10.39 15.47
C LEU A 69 4.54 9.79 16.83
N ILE A 70 3.28 9.92 17.26
CA ILE A 70 2.78 9.29 18.50
C ILE A 70 2.93 7.77 18.41
N TYR A 71 2.55 7.17 17.28
CA TYR A 71 2.69 5.73 17.05
C TYR A 71 4.16 5.28 17.15
N LEU A 72 5.08 6.01 16.50
CA LEU A 72 6.51 5.70 16.56
C LEU A 72 7.09 5.88 17.96
N VAL A 73 6.76 6.97 18.65
CA VAL A 73 7.22 7.23 20.02
C VAL A 73 6.72 6.13 20.95
N ALA A 74 5.47 5.69 20.81
CA ALA A 74 4.92 4.60 21.60
C ALA A 74 5.71 3.29 21.42
N ILE A 75 6.05 2.94 20.17
CA ILE A 75 6.89 1.77 19.86
C ILE A 75 8.29 1.91 20.48
N VAL A 76 8.92 3.08 20.35
CA VAL A 76 10.26 3.31 20.91
C VAL A 76 10.25 3.24 22.44
N ILE A 77 9.21 3.76 23.10
CA ILE A 77 9.06 3.64 24.55
C ILE A 77 8.87 2.17 24.94
N ALA A 78 8.05 1.43 24.21
CA ALA A 78 7.82 0.00 24.45
C ALA A 78 9.06 -0.88 24.20
N LEU A 79 10.05 -0.38 23.44
CA LEU A 79 11.34 -1.04 23.22
C LEU A 79 12.28 -0.96 24.44
N ILE A 80 12.15 0.06 25.31
CA ILE A 80 13.13 0.34 26.39
C ILE A 80 13.48 -0.89 27.24
N PRO A 81 12.53 -1.77 27.64
CA PRO A 81 12.84 -2.96 28.43
C PRO A 81 13.56 -4.08 27.64
N TYR A 82 13.72 -3.93 26.33
CA TYR A 82 14.17 -4.95 25.38
C TYR A 82 15.29 -4.42 24.46
N LEU A 83 16.10 -3.47 24.95
CA LEU A 83 17.21 -2.88 24.17
C LEU A 83 18.35 -3.86 23.91
N ASP A 84 18.46 -4.92 24.72
CA ASP A 84 19.38 -6.04 24.56
C ASP A 84 18.87 -7.11 23.56
N GLU A 85 17.60 -7.02 23.16
CA GLU A 85 16.95 -7.97 22.25
C GLU A 85 17.05 -7.49 20.80
N SER A 86 18.07 -7.97 20.08
CA SER A 86 18.40 -7.55 18.71
C SER A 86 17.21 -7.59 17.74
N ASN A 87 16.37 -8.63 17.80
CA ASN A 87 15.18 -8.76 16.96
C ASN A 87 14.15 -7.65 17.21
N SER A 88 13.92 -7.27 18.48
CA SER A 88 12.99 -6.20 18.86
C SER A 88 13.51 -4.84 18.40
N VAL A 89 14.82 -4.64 18.54
CA VAL A 89 15.56 -3.45 18.11
C VAL A 89 15.47 -3.29 16.59
N ASP A 90 15.82 -4.32 15.81
CA ASP A 90 15.76 -4.31 14.34
C ASP A 90 14.33 -4.10 13.82
N TRP A 91 13.34 -4.73 14.46
CA TRP A 91 11.94 -4.52 14.14
C TRP A 91 11.54 -3.06 14.34
N THR A 92 11.98 -2.45 15.44
CA THR A 92 11.69 -1.05 15.77
C THR A 92 12.37 -0.09 14.81
N TYR A 93 13.64 -0.34 14.46
CA TYR A 93 14.34 0.44 13.43
C TYR A 93 13.58 0.46 12.11
N GLN A 94 13.08 -0.70 11.67
CA GLN A 94 12.27 -0.79 10.44
C GLN A 94 10.96 0.00 10.56
N ALA A 95 10.28 -0.08 11.71
CA ALA A 95 9.04 0.67 11.95
C ALA A 95 9.28 2.20 11.91
N VAL A 96 10.33 2.68 12.59
CA VAL A 96 10.73 4.10 12.58
C VAL A 96 11.10 4.55 11.18
N TYR A 97 11.92 3.77 10.47
CA TYR A 97 12.33 4.06 9.09
C TYR A 97 11.12 4.22 8.15
N LEU A 98 10.17 3.30 8.20
CA LEU A 98 8.97 3.36 7.37
C LEU A 98 8.03 4.49 7.76
N GLY A 99 7.85 4.75 9.06
CA GLY A 99 7.04 5.87 9.54
C GLY A 99 7.61 7.22 9.12
N LEU A 100 8.93 7.42 9.22
CA LEU A 100 9.60 8.62 8.72
C LEU A 100 9.46 8.76 7.20
N THR A 101 9.59 7.65 6.47
CA THR A 101 9.35 7.64 5.01
C THR A 101 7.90 7.97 4.66
N GLY A 102 6.94 7.55 5.49
CA GLY A 102 5.53 7.95 5.39
C GLY A 102 5.33 9.46 5.58
N ILE A 103 5.97 10.06 6.58
CA ILE A 103 5.93 11.51 6.81
C ILE A 103 6.52 12.25 5.60
N PHE A 104 7.64 11.77 5.04
CA PHE A 104 8.19 12.29 3.79
C PHE A 104 7.15 12.25 2.67
N PHE A 105 6.47 11.11 2.45
CA PHE A 105 5.45 11.01 1.40
C PHE A 105 4.27 11.96 1.62
N VAL A 106 3.80 12.12 2.87
CA VAL A 106 2.76 13.10 3.21
C VAL A 106 3.17 14.51 2.76
N MET A 107 4.41 14.91 3.08
CA MET A 107 4.93 16.22 2.71
C MET A 107 5.14 16.33 1.19
N PHE A 108 5.76 15.32 0.58
CA PHE A 108 6.06 15.27 -0.85
C PHE A 108 4.80 15.38 -1.71
N PHE A 109 3.75 14.62 -1.42
CA PHE A 109 2.50 14.65 -2.18
C PHE A 109 1.64 15.88 -1.86
N SER A 110 1.97 16.66 -0.82
CA SER A 110 1.26 17.90 -0.52
C SER A 110 1.62 19.05 -1.45
N ASP A 111 2.72 18.97 -2.19
CA ASP A 111 3.12 19.90 -3.25
C ASP A 111 2.86 19.27 -4.64
N ASP A 112 2.60 20.07 -5.68
CA ASP A 112 2.37 19.63 -7.06
C ASP A 112 1.55 18.33 -7.17
N THR A 113 0.51 18.25 -6.34
CA THR A 113 -0.07 16.98 -5.88
C THR A 113 -0.53 16.08 -7.02
N SER A 114 -1.24 16.63 -8.00
CA SER A 114 -1.74 15.84 -9.13
C SER A 114 -0.60 15.24 -9.96
N ASP A 115 0.47 16.00 -10.19
CA ASP A 115 1.60 15.58 -11.00
C ASP A 115 2.45 14.56 -10.26
N ARG A 116 2.74 14.80 -8.97
CA ARG A 116 3.54 13.88 -8.14
C ARG A 116 2.83 12.56 -7.89
N VAL A 117 1.56 12.59 -7.52
CA VAL A 117 0.76 11.36 -7.35
C VAL A 117 0.63 10.63 -8.68
N GLY A 118 0.33 11.34 -9.77
CA GLY A 118 0.25 10.75 -11.11
C GLY A 118 1.56 10.14 -11.60
N PHE A 119 2.70 10.76 -11.29
CA PHE A 119 4.03 10.23 -11.58
C PHE A 119 4.30 8.94 -10.79
N VAL A 120 4.07 8.96 -9.48
CA VAL A 120 4.31 7.80 -8.62
C VAL A 120 3.39 6.63 -8.98
N LEU A 121 2.12 6.87 -9.32
CA LEU A 121 1.22 5.80 -9.78
C LEU A 121 1.73 5.11 -11.07
N LYS A 122 2.37 5.84 -11.98
CA LYS A 122 2.99 5.25 -13.18
C LYS A 122 4.25 4.44 -12.84
N ALA A 123 5.12 4.97 -11.97
CA ALA A 123 6.31 4.24 -11.52
C ALA A 123 5.92 2.97 -10.73
N TYR A 124 4.88 3.06 -9.89
CA TYR A 124 4.34 1.94 -9.14
C TYR A 124 3.72 0.89 -10.07
N LEU A 125 2.99 1.30 -11.11
CA LEU A 125 2.50 0.39 -12.14
C LEU A 125 3.63 -0.38 -12.82
N ALA A 126 4.75 0.28 -13.14
CA ALA A 126 5.91 -0.40 -13.72
C ALA A 126 6.50 -1.46 -12.77
N GLY A 127 6.69 -1.11 -11.49
CA GLY A 127 7.16 -2.05 -10.46
C GLY A 127 6.18 -3.21 -10.23
N ALA A 128 4.87 -2.94 -10.25
CA ALA A 128 3.82 -3.94 -10.12
C ALA A 128 3.75 -4.89 -11.32
N LEU A 129 3.89 -4.39 -12.54
CA LEU A 129 3.94 -5.25 -13.73
C LEU A 129 5.19 -6.12 -13.73
N PHE A 130 6.34 -5.55 -13.39
CA PHE A 130 7.56 -6.32 -13.23
C PHE A 130 7.39 -7.44 -12.19
N ALA A 131 6.86 -7.10 -11.01
CA ALA A 131 6.61 -8.08 -9.95
C ALA A 131 5.58 -9.15 -10.35
N ALA A 132 4.52 -8.77 -11.07
CA ALA A 132 3.51 -9.70 -11.53
C ALA A 132 4.06 -10.69 -12.57
N ILE A 133 4.89 -10.21 -13.50
CA ILE A 133 5.58 -11.06 -14.49
C ILE A 133 6.51 -12.03 -13.76
N CYS A 134 7.34 -11.55 -12.84
CA CYS A 134 8.20 -12.42 -12.02
C CYS A 134 7.38 -13.42 -11.20
N GLY A 135 6.25 -13.01 -10.62
CA GLY A 135 5.36 -13.90 -9.86
C GLY A 135 4.77 -15.01 -10.74
N ILE A 136 4.32 -14.68 -11.95
CA ILE A 136 3.80 -15.65 -12.92
C ILE A 136 4.92 -16.60 -13.38
N PHE A 137 6.09 -16.07 -13.72
CA PHE A 137 7.24 -16.88 -14.14
C PHE A 137 7.71 -17.83 -13.05
N SER A 138 7.69 -17.37 -11.80
CA SER A 138 7.96 -18.20 -10.62
C SER A 138 6.90 -19.29 -10.42
N TYR A 139 5.61 -18.99 -10.65
CA TYR A 139 4.56 -19.99 -10.50
C TYR A 139 4.71 -21.17 -11.48
N PHE A 140 5.09 -20.87 -12.74
CA PHE A 140 5.24 -21.84 -13.81
C PHE A 140 6.69 -22.32 -14.02
N ASP A 141 7.61 -21.96 -13.13
CA ASP A 141 9.04 -22.34 -13.19
C ASP A 141 9.71 -22.02 -14.54
N VAL A 142 9.29 -20.93 -15.20
CA VAL A 142 9.71 -20.56 -16.57
C VAL A 142 11.22 -20.35 -16.70
N LEU A 143 11.85 -19.84 -15.62
CA LEU A 143 13.29 -19.55 -15.58
C LEU A 143 14.10 -20.66 -14.88
N GLY A 144 13.47 -21.78 -14.55
CA GLY A 144 14.04 -22.82 -13.69
C GLY A 144 13.66 -22.65 -12.22
N GLU A 145 13.80 -23.75 -11.48
CA GLU A 145 13.63 -23.79 -10.03
C GLU A 145 14.73 -22.94 -9.35
N ASP A 146 14.42 -22.31 -8.21
CA ASP A 146 15.31 -21.45 -7.39
C ASP A 146 15.72 -20.07 -7.95
N VAL A 147 15.43 -19.72 -9.21
CA VAL A 147 15.77 -18.38 -9.75
C VAL A 147 14.87 -17.28 -9.16
N LEU A 148 13.59 -17.59 -8.94
CA LEU A 148 12.59 -16.68 -8.38
C LEU A 148 11.89 -17.35 -7.18
N PHE A 149 11.51 -16.55 -6.19
CA PHE A 149 10.89 -17.08 -4.97
C PHE A 149 9.52 -17.69 -5.28
N LYS A 150 9.38 -18.97 -4.94
CA LYS A 150 8.10 -19.70 -4.97
C LYS A 150 7.86 -20.25 -3.57
N MET A 151 6.83 -19.73 -2.89
CA MET A 151 6.50 -20.17 -1.53
C MET A 151 5.26 -21.05 -1.57
N ASP A 152 5.38 -22.28 -1.08
CA ASP A 152 4.30 -23.27 -1.03
C ASP A 152 3.59 -23.41 -2.38
N GLY A 153 4.32 -23.41 -3.50
CA GLY A 153 3.77 -23.46 -4.86
C GLY A 153 2.82 -22.32 -5.23
N ARG A 154 2.98 -21.15 -4.62
CA ARG A 154 2.23 -19.92 -4.92
C ARG A 154 3.14 -18.93 -5.63
N ALA A 155 2.57 -18.08 -6.49
CA ALA A 155 3.30 -16.99 -7.12
C ALA A 155 3.86 -16.03 -6.05
N SER A 156 5.18 -15.81 -6.03
CA SER A 156 5.85 -14.85 -5.14
C SER A 156 6.87 -13.98 -5.89
N GLY A 157 7.67 -14.59 -6.78
CA GLY A 157 8.55 -13.88 -7.70
C GLY A 157 9.68 -13.12 -6.98
N VAL A 158 9.57 -11.79 -6.97
CA VAL A 158 10.50 -10.89 -6.25
C VAL A 158 10.06 -10.57 -4.82
N PHE A 159 8.99 -11.20 -4.35
CA PHE A 159 8.58 -11.20 -2.96
C PHE A 159 8.86 -12.54 -2.30
N GLN A 160 9.17 -12.50 -1.00
CA GLN A 160 9.26 -13.71 -0.18
C GLN A 160 7.87 -14.18 0.29
N ASP A 161 6.90 -13.27 0.36
CA ASP A 161 5.54 -13.56 0.82
C ASP A 161 4.52 -13.37 -0.33
N PRO A 162 3.81 -14.42 -0.75
CA PRO A 162 2.79 -14.34 -1.80
C PRO A 162 1.58 -13.47 -1.38
N ASN A 163 1.29 -13.33 -0.08
CA ASN A 163 0.23 -12.42 0.39
C ASN A 163 0.61 -10.96 0.16
N LEU A 164 1.88 -10.64 0.36
CA LEU A 164 2.43 -9.32 0.09
C LEU A 164 2.44 -9.03 -1.42
N LEU A 165 2.85 -9.99 -2.27
CA LEU A 165 2.75 -9.83 -3.73
C LEU A 165 1.31 -9.51 -4.15
N GLY A 166 0.35 -10.37 -3.79
CA GLY A 166 -1.05 -10.20 -4.20
C GLY A 166 -1.62 -8.84 -3.79
N SER A 167 -1.27 -8.37 -2.58
CA SER A 167 -1.73 -7.09 -2.04
C SER A 167 -1.04 -5.89 -2.70
N PHE A 168 0.27 -6.00 -2.99
CA PHE A 168 1.05 -4.97 -3.67
C PHE A 168 0.47 -4.62 -5.05
N LEU A 169 -0.06 -5.60 -5.78
CA LEU A 169 -0.61 -5.39 -7.13
C LEU A 169 -1.94 -4.61 -7.16
N ILE A 170 -2.67 -4.53 -6.04
CA ILE A 170 -4.03 -3.98 -5.98
C ILE A 170 -4.08 -2.52 -6.43
N LEU A 171 -3.16 -1.67 -5.97
CA LEU A 171 -3.16 -0.24 -6.35
C LEU A 171 -3.06 -0.06 -7.88
N SER A 172 -2.24 -0.86 -8.55
CA SER A 172 -2.06 -0.83 -10.01
C SER A 172 -3.29 -1.34 -10.76
N VAL A 173 -3.95 -2.37 -10.23
CA VAL A 173 -5.24 -2.86 -10.74
C VAL A 173 -6.29 -1.75 -10.71
N LEU A 174 -6.45 -1.08 -9.55
CA LEU A 174 -7.43 -0.01 -9.39
C LEU A 174 -7.10 1.21 -10.25
N TYR A 175 -5.80 1.55 -10.39
CA TYR A 175 -5.32 2.61 -11.26
C TYR A 175 -5.71 2.37 -12.73
N LEU A 176 -5.45 1.18 -13.27
CA LEU A 176 -5.79 0.85 -14.66
C LEU A 176 -7.30 0.84 -14.88
N ILE A 177 -8.06 0.21 -13.98
CA ILE A 177 -9.53 0.13 -14.07
C ILE A 177 -10.11 1.54 -14.08
N ARG A 178 -9.78 2.37 -13.10
CA ARG A 178 -10.33 3.72 -13.00
C ARG A 178 -10.04 4.54 -14.26
N ARG A 179 -8.81 4.53 -14.78
CA ARG A 179 -8.46 5.28 -16.00
C ARG A 179 -9.22 4.80 -17.24
N MET A 180 -9.46 3.50 -17.37
CA MET A 180 -10.27 2.95 -18.48
C MET A 180 -11.74 3.35 -18.37
N LEU A 181 -12.31 3.31 -17.16
CA LEU A 181 -13.72 3.64 -16.89
C LEU A 181 -14.09 5.05 -17.33
N VAL A 182 -13.24 6.03 -17.01
CA VAL A 182 -13.50 7.44 -17.35
C VAL A 182 -12.88 7.90 -18.67
N GLY A 183 -12.12 7.04 -19.35
CA GLY A 183 -11.51 7.35 -20.65
C GLY A 183 -10.27 8.24 -20.58
N GLU A 184 -9.54 8.18 -19.47
CA GLU A 184 -8.27 8.91 -19.30
C GLU A 184 -7.08 8.20 -19.98
N THR A 185 -7.23 6.96 -20.45
CA THR A 185 -6.20 6.23 -21.21
C THR A 185 -6.47 6.25 -22.71
N ARG A 186 -5.44 6.59 -23.49
CA ARG A 186 -5.45 6.47 -24.96
C ARG A 186 -5.01 5.09 -25.44
N GLN A 187 -4.32 4.33 -24.59
CA GLN A 187 -3.75 3.02 -24.90
C GLN A 187 -4.61 1.93 -24.22
N VAL A 188 -5.88 1.83 -24.61
CA VAL A 188 -6.85 0.94 -23.94
C VAL A 188 -6.40 -0.51 -24.02
N PHE A 189 -5.92 -0.96 -25.18
CA PHE A 189 -5.45 -2.33 -25.37
C PHE A 189 -4.27 -2.70 -24.45
N LEU A 190 -3.22 -1.87 -24.41
CA LEU A 190 -2.08 -2.09 -23.51
C LEU A 190 -2.50 -2.03 -22.03
N SER A 191 -3.43 -1.14 -21.68
CA SER A 191 -3.97 -1.04 -20.32
C SER A 191 -4.74 -2.31 -19.93
N ALA A 192 -5.49 -2.90 -20.88
CA ALA A 192 -6.21 -4.15 -20.67
C ALA A 192 -5.26 -5.36 -20.53
N MET A 193 -4.21 -5.44 -21.37
CA MET A 193 -3.19 -6.49 -21.23
C MET A 193 -2.45 -6.40 -19.90
N ALA A 194 -2.03 -5.19 -19.51
CA ALA A 194 -1.41 -4.95 -18.21
C ALA A 194 -2.35 -5.37 -17.06
N LEU A 195 -3.64 -5.04 -17.15
CA LEU A 195 -4.62 -5.44 -16.15
C LEU A 195 -4.76 -6.96 -16.07
N LEU A 196 -4.79 -7.67 -17.21
CA LEU A 196 -4.88 -9.14 -17.23
C LEU A 196 -3.68 -9.79 -16.54
N VAL A 197 -2.46 -9.31 -16.81
CA VAL A 197 -1.24 -9.80 -16.15
C VAL A 197 -1.32 -9.59 -14.64
N LEU A 198 -1.74 -8.41 -14.19
CA LEU A 198 -1.89 -8.11 -12.76
C LEU A 198 -2.96 -9.01 -12.11
N LEU A 199 -4.14 -9.16 -12.73
CA LEU A 199 -5.22 -9.99 -12.19
C LEU A 199 -4.85 -11.48 -12.15
N ALA A 200 -4.16 -11.98 -13.18
CA ALA A 200 -3.67 -13.35 -13.21
C ALA A 200 -2.68 -13.59 -12.06
N CYS A 201 -1.74 -12.67 -11.83
CA CYS A 201 -0.79 -12.81 -10.74
C CYS A 201 -1.45 -12.66 -9.35
N VAL A 202 -2.41 -11.74 -9.19
CA VAL A 202 -3.22 -11.67 -7.96
C VAL A 202 -3.90 -13.01 -7.70
N PHE A 203 -4.49 -13.63 -8.73
CA PHE A 203 -5.09 -14.95 -8.61
C PHE A 203 -4.07 -16.02 -8.20
N LEU A 204 -2.97 -16.15 -8.96
CA LEU A 204 -1.91 -17.15 -8.73
C LEU A 204 -1.11 -16.93 -7.43
N SER A 205 -1.25 -15.78 -6.77
CA SER A 205 -0.72 -15.58 -5.42
C SER A 205 -1.42 -16.44 -4.37
N PHE A 206 -2.63 -16.95 -4.65
CA PHE A 206 -3.45 -17.74 -3.71
C PHE A 206 -3.61 -17.12 -2.32
N SER A 207 -3.61 -15.78 -2.28
CA SER A 207 -3.85 -14.99 -1.07
C SER A 207 -5.33 -14.66 -0.97
N ARG A 208 -6.04 -15.36 -0.09
CA ARG A 208 -7.48 -15.13 0.21
C ARG A 208 -7.76 -13.65 0.48
N GLY A 209 -6.91 -13.05 1.33
CA GLY A 209 -7.00 -11.64 1.68
C GLY A 209 -6.82 -10.73 0.47
N SER A 210 -5.86 -11.02 -0.41
CA SER A 210 -5.62 -10.22 -1.62
C SER A 210 -6.72 -10.38 -2.67
N TRP A 211 -7.31 -11.58 -2.81
CA TRP A 211 -8.47 -11.79 -3.69
C TRP A 211 -9.67 -10.95 -3.24
N GLY A 212 -10.02 -11.05 -1.96
CA GLY A 212 -11.11 -10.26 -1.37
C GLY A 212 -10.85 -8.76 -1.46
N ALA A 213 -9.65 -8.32 -1.09
CA ALA A 213 -9.21 -6.93 -1.20
C ALA A 213 -9.26 -6.41 -2.64
N CYS A 214 -8.80 -7.19 -3.61
CA CYS A 214 -8.84 -6.80 -5.02
C CYS A 214 -10.29 -6.64 -5.50
N LEU A 215 -11.16 -7.64 -5.24
CA LEU A 215 -12.57 -7.59 -5.63
C LEU A 215 -13.31 -6.41 -4.99
N LEU A 216 -13.20 -6.26 -3.67
CA LEU A 216 -13.85 -5.16 -2.93
C LEU A 216 -13.30 -3.79 -3.35
N GLY A 217 -11.99 -3.68 -3.59
CA GLY A 217 -11.34 -2.48 -4.09
C GLY A 217 -11.84 -2.08 -5.48
N ILE A 218 -12.02 -3.06 -6.38
CA ILE A 218 -12.60 -2.87 -7.72
C ILE A 218 -14.04 -2.37 -7.61
N CYS A 219 -14.86 -3.07 -6.81
CA CYS A 219 -16.26 -2.69 -6.58
C CYS A 219 -16.39 -1.28 -6.02
N LEU A 220 -15.57 -0.93 -5.02
CA LEU A 220 -15.58 0.39 -4.40
C LEU A 220 -15.11 1.47 -5.39
N THR A 221 -14.06 1.21 -6.17
CA THR A 221 -13.56 2.14 -7.20
C THR A 221 -14.62 2.41 -8.27
N ILE A 222 -15.27 1.35 -8.77
CA ILE A 222 -16.39 1.46 -9.72
C ILE A 222 -17.55 2.24 -9.10
N GLY A 223 -17.97 1.87 -7.89
CA GLY A 223 -19.10 2.48 -7.18
C GLY A 223 -18.91 3.97 -6.93
N LEU A 224 -17.75 4.36 -6.40
CA LEU A 224 -17.40 5.77 -6.18
C LEU A 224 -17.36 6.54 -7.50
N THR A 225 -16.71 6.00 -8.51
CA THR A 225 -16.61 6.64 -9.84
C THR A 225 -17.98 6.82 -10.48
N TRP A 226 -18.85 5.81 -10.38
CA TRP A 226 -20.21 5.87 -10.90
C TRP A 226 -21.08 6.88 -10.15
N ALA A 227 -21.04 6.86 -8.81
CA ALA A 227 -21.85 7.72 -7.97
C ALA A 227 -21.52 9.20 -8.16
N THR A 228 -20.26 9.54 -8.36
CA THR A 228 -19.81 10.93 -8.52
C THR A 228 -19.75 11.38 -9.97
N SER A 229 -20.02 10.51 -10.94
CA SER A 229 -20.07 10.89 -12.36
C SER A 229 -21.33 11.71 -12.66
N PRO A 230 -21.21 12.95 -13.18
CA PRO A 230 -22.37 13.80 -13.44
C PRO A 230 -23.12 13.41 -14.73
N SER A 231 -22.44 12.78 -15.69
CA SER A 231 -23.01 12.46 -17.01
C SER A 231 -23.59 11.05 -17.08
N ARG A 232 -24.83 10.92 -17.58
CA ARG A 232 -25.46 9.63 -17.92
C ARG A 232 -24.65 8.84 -18.95
N ALA A 233 -23.94 9.50 -19.85
CA ALA A 233 -23.08 8.83 -20.84
C ALA A 233 -21.88 8.16 -20.16
N ILE A 234 -21.24 8.86 -19.22
CA ILE A 234 -20.13 8.32 -18.43
C ILE A 234 -20.62 7.16 -17.56
N ARG A 235 -21.76 7.29 -16.87
CA ARG A 235 -22.35 6.19 -16.08
C ARG A 235 -22.64 4.94 -16.92
N ARG A 236 -23.18 5.11 -18.14
CA ARG A 236 -23.40 4.00 -19.08
C ARG A 236 -22.10 3.38 -19.58
N ARG A 237 -21.04 4.18 -19.77
CA ARG A 237 -19.70 3.67 -20.09
C ARG A 237 -19.14 2.84 -18.94
N ILE A 238 -19.23 3.35 -17.72
CA ILE A 238 -18.81 2.65 -16.50
C ILE A 238 -19.54 1.30 -16.41
N ALA A 239 -20.87 1.28 -16.47
CA ALA A 239 -21.65 0.05 -16.38
C ALA A 239 -21.24 -1.01 -17.43
N ARG A 240 -21.06 -0.61 -18.69
CA ARG A 240 -20.63 -1.51 -19.78
C ARG A 240 -19.22 -2.06 -19.54
N LEU A 241 -18.28 -1.20 -19.17
CA LEU A 241 -16.90 -1.62 -18.91
C LEU A 241 -16.80 -2.47 -17.64
N SER A 242 -17.59 -2.19 -16.61
CA SER A 242 -17.67 -3.03 -15.41
C SER A 242 -18.20 -4.43 -15.74
N ALA A 243 -19.26 -4.54 -16.55
CA ALA A 243 -19.77 -5.84 -17.00
C ALA A 243 -18.71 -6.60 -17.81
N LEU A 244 -17.99 -5.91 -18.70
CA LEU A 244 -16.88 -6.50 -19.45
C LEU A 244 -15.74 -6.96 -18.53
N THR A 245 -15.37 -6.18 -17.51
CA THR A 245 -14.34 -6.56 -16.53
C THR A 245 -14.74 -7.83 -15.77
N VAL A 246 -16.02 -7.96 -15.37
CA VAL A 246 -16.52 -9.18 -14.72
C VAL A 246 -16.43 -10.37 -15.66
N LEU A 247 -16.91 -10.24 -16.90
CA LEU A 247 -16.86 -11.31 -17.89
C LEU A 247 -15.42 -11.77 -18.17
N VAL A 248 -14.52 -10.81 -18.45
CA VAL A 248 -13.12 -11.10 -18.73
C VAL A 248 -12.41 -11.70 -17.51
N GLY A 249 -12.70 -11.21 -16.30
CA GLY A 249 -12.18 -11.77 -15.06
C GLY A 249 -12.64 -13.21 -14.82
N ALA A 250 -13.92 -13.51 -15.08
CA ALA A 250 -14.46 -14.86 -14.98
C ALA A 250 -13.84 -15.81 -15.99
N LEU A 251 -13.65 -15.37 -17.25
CA LEU A 251 -12.96 -16.14 -18.28
C LEU A 251 -11.49 -16.40 -17.92
N LEU A 252 -10.79 -15.39 -17.40
CA LEU A 252 -9.41 -15.53 -16.93
C LEU A 252 -9.31 -16.57 -15.80
N ILE A 253 -10.16 -16.46 -14.78
CA ILE A 253 -10.16 -17.41 -13.65
C ILE A 253 -10.54 -18.80 -14.13
N GLY A 254 -11.57 -18.93 -14.97
CA GLY A 254 -11.98 -20.23 -15.55
C GLY A 254 -10.88 -20.87 -16.39
N GLY A 255 -10.15 -20.07 -17.16
CA GLY A 255 -9.00 -20.54 -17.95
C GLY A 255 -7.79 -20.93 -17.10
N LEU A 256 -7.58 -20.30 -15.94
CA LEU A 256 -6.55 -20.72 -14.99
C LEU A 256 -6.96 -22.01 -14.26
N LEU A 257 -8.23 -22.12 -13.84
CA LEU A 257 -8.77 -23.28 -13.15
C LEU A 257 -8.91 -24.53 -14.03
N SER A 258 -8.81 -24.40 -15.36
CA SER A 258 -8.75 -25.57 -16.24
C SER A 258 -7.41 -26.31 -16.15
N MET A 259 -6.40 -25.72 -15.50
CA MET A 259 -5.12 -26.35 -15.22
C MET A 259 -5.21 -27.13 -13.90
N GLU A 260 -4.91 -28.43 -13.92
CA GLU A 260 -5.07 -29.35 -12.77
C GLU A 260 -4.36 -28.81 -11.51
N GLY A 261 -3.07 -28.48 -11.61
CA GLY A 261 -2.30 -27.94 -10.48
C GLY A 261 -2.81 -26.60 -9.94
N VAL A 262 -3.50 -25.77 -10.74
CA VAL A 262 -4.11 -24.53 -10.26
C VAL A 262 -5.41 -24.83 -9.51
N SER A 263 -6.22 -25.75 -10.02
CA SER A 263 -7.51 -26.14 -9.44
C SER A 263 -7.36 -26.79 -8.06
N GLU A 264 -6.40 -27.70 -7.91
CA GLU A 264 -6.08 -28.33 -6.63
C GLU A 264 -5.67 -27.29 -5.58
N ARG A 265 -4.78 -26.36 -5.95
CA ARG A 265 -4.34 -25.27 -5.09
C ARG A 265 -5.47 -24.32 -4.73
N PHE A 266 -6.35 -24.02 -5.68
CA PHE A 266 -7.55 -23.23 -5.41
C PHE A 266 -8.42 -23.93 -4.37
N THR A 267 -8.67 -25.23 -4.53
CA THR A 267 -9.50 -26.02 -3.61
C THR A 267 -8.92 -26.06 -2.20
N ASP A 268 -7.61 -26.27 -2.07
CA ASP A 268 -6.90 -26.19 -0.78
C ASP A 268 -7.04 -24.79 -0.15
N ARG A 269 -6.85 -23.73 -0.94
CA ARG A 269 -6.80 -22.36 -0.43
C ARG A 269 -8.16 -21.69 -0.27
N ALA A 270 -9.23 -22.26 -0.85
CA ALA A 270 -10.60 -21.78 -0.70
C ALA A 270 -11.22 -22.14 0.66
N GLN A 271 -10.57 -23.00 1.45
CA GLN A 271 -11.00 -23.32 2.81
C GLN A 271 -11.00 -22.08 3.72
N VAL A 272 -11.96 -22.00 4.65
CA VAL A 272 -12.17 -20.85 5.54
C VAL A 272 -11.05 -20.70 6.56
N THR A 273 -10.57 -21.81 7.11
CA THR A 273 -9.51 -21.89 8.13
C THR A 273 -8.43 -22.88 7.71
N LYS A 274 -7.27 -22.79 8.36
CA LYS A 274 -6.17 -23.76 8.27
C LYS A 274 -5.86 -24.27 9.67
N ASP A 275 -5.16 -25.40 9.78
CA ASP A 275 -4.90 -26.02 11.09
C ASP A 275 -4.20 -25.09 12.09
N TYR A 276 -3.32 -24.21 11.62
CA TYR A 276 -2.65 -23.19 12.46
C TYR A 276 -3.56 -22.03 12.90
N ASP A 277 -4.72 -21.88 12.28
CA ASP A 277 -5.71 -20.87 12.64
C ASP A 277 -6.60 -21.32 13.82
N GLU A 278 -6.72 -22.63 14.04
CA GLU A 278 -7.70 -23.26 14.94
C GLU A 278 -7.13 -23.68 16.30
N GLY A 279 -8.01 -24.00 17.24
CA GLY A 279 -7.64 -24.43 18.59
C GLY A 279 -7.33 -23.29 19.57
N GLU A 280 -7.19 -23.62 20.86
CA GLU A 280 -6.96 -22.64 21.94
C GLU A 280 -5.59 -21.94 21.85
N THR A 281 -4.61 -22.63 21.26
CA THR A 281 -3.24 -22.14 21.04
C THR A 281 -2.93 -21.79 19.59
N GLY A 282 -3.89 -21.95 18.68
CA GLY A 282 -3.77 -21.45 17.30
C GLY A 282 -3.94 -19.94 17.21
N ARG A 283 -3.82 -19.38 16.01
CA ARG A 283 -3.82 -17.93 15.78
C ARG A 283 -4.99 -17.22 16.46
N PHE A 284 -6.23 -17.66 16.20
CA PHE A 284 -7.42 -16.98 16.76
C PHE A 284 -7.56 -17.18 18.27
N GLY A 285 -7.14 -18.35 18.78
CA GLY A 285 -7.03 -18.61 20.22
C GLY A 285 -6.06 -17.65 20.90
N ASN A 286 -4.85 -17.49 20.34
CA ASN A 286 -3.83 -16.58 20.87
C ASN A 286 -4.27 -15.13 20.83
N GLN A 287 -4.93 -14.70 19.75
CA GLN A 287 -5.54 -13.37 19.68
C GLN A 287 -6.52 -13.14 20.84
N ARG A 288 -7.42 -14.10 21.10
CA ARG A 288 -8.40 -14.01 22.20
C ARG A 288 -7.74 -14.01 23.58
N ARG A 289 -6.72 -14.85 23.80
CA ARG A 289 -5.98 -14.94 25.07
C ARG A 289 -5.11 -13.70 25.32
N GLY A 290 -4.56 -13.10 24.26
CA GLY A 290 -3.73 -11.91 24.35
C GLY A 290 -4.50 -10.63 24.70
N ILE A 291 -5.78 -10.51 24.33
CA ILE A 291 -6.59 -9.32 24.63
C ILE A 291 -6.63 -8.96 26.13
N PRO A 292 -7.04 -9.85 27.06
CA PRO A 292 -7.04 -9.50 28.49
C PRO A 292 -5.63 -9.17 29.00
N MET A 293 -4.60 -9.86 28.50
CA MET A 293 -3.21 -9.57 28.87
C MET A 293 -2.76 -8.17 28.42
N LEU A 294 -3.21 -7.70 27.25
CA LEU A 294 -2.92 -6.37 26.73
C LEU A 294 -3.72 -5.27 27.43
N ILE A 295 -4.91 -5.58 27.93
CA ILE A 295 -5.66 -4.67 28.81
C ILE A 295 -4.83 -4.39 30.07
N ASP A 296 -4.23 -5.40 30.69
CA ASP A 296 -3.43 -5.17 31.91
C ASP A 296 -2.02 -4.58 31.64
N ARG A 297 -1.68 -4.29 30.38
CA ARG A 297 -0.34 -3.82 29.97
C ARG A 297 -0.42 -2.53 29.15
N PRO A 298 -0.39 -1.35 29.80
CA PRO A 298 -0.41 -0.05 29.11
C PRO A 298 0.75 0.15 28.12
N LEU A 299 1.91 -0.48 28.34
CA LEU A 299 3.07 -0.46 27.45
C LEU A 299 3.11 -1.63 26.44
N GLY A 300 2.13 -2.53 26.49
CA GLY A 300 2.07 -3.72 25.64
C GLY A 300 3.06 -4.80 26.09
N PHE A 301 3.31 -5.76 25.20
CA PHE A 301 4.37 -6.77 25.39
C PHE A 301 5.75 -6.26 24.98
N GLY A 302 5.80 -5.21 24.15
CA GLY A 302 7.01 -4.72 23.51
C GLY A 302 7.13 -5.16 22.05
N PRO A 303 7.95 -4.46 21.24
CA PRO A 303 8.10 -4.74 19.82
C PRO A 303 8.53 -6.17 19.55
N LEU A 304 7.79 -6.88 18.69
CA LEU A 304 8.05 -8.27 18.29
C LEU A 304 8.00 -9.29 19.46
N ARG A 305 7.47 -8.91 20.63
CA ARG A 305 7.40 -9.79 21.81
C ARG A 305 6.17 -10.68 21.86
N TRP A 306 5.14 -10.41 21.07
CA TRP A 306 3.95 -11.28 20.97
C TRP A 306 4.34 -12.75 20.68
N ARG A 307 5.27 -12.96 19.76
CA ARG A 307 5.75 -14.29 19.39
C ARG A 307 6.48 -15.03 20.52
N VAL A 308 7.06 -14.31 21.47
CA VAL A 308 7.71 -14.90 22.65
C VAL A 308 6.67 -15.38 23.66
N VAL A 309 5.48 -14.76 23.65
CA VAL A 309 4.37 -15.15 24.53
C VAL A 309 3.55 -16.30 23.93
N PHE A 310 3.43 -16.37 22.60
CA PHE A 310 2.46 -17.23 21.91
C PHE A 310 3.03 -18.12 20.79
N ASP A 311 4.35 -18.12 20.55
CA ASP A 311 5.05 -18.87 19.50
C ASP A 311 4.55 -18.65 18.05
N LEU A 312 3.68 -17.65 17.86
CA LEU A 312 3.08 -17.26 16.60
C LEU A 312 3.01 -15.75 16.50
N GLU A 313 2.91 -15.19 15.29
CA GLU A 313 2.59 -13.78 15.10
C GLU A 313 1.10 -13.49 15.37
N PRO A 314 0.74 -12.25 15.72
CA PRO A 314 -0.66 -11.90 15.91
C PRO A 314 -1.44 -11.99 14.60
N HIS A 315 -0.81 -11.73 13.45
CA HIS A 315 -1.46 -11.71 12.14
C HIS A 315 -2.74 -10.87 12.16
N ASN A 316 -2.61 -9.71 12.78
CA ASN A 316 -3.65 -8.72 12.99
C ASN A 316 -2.97 -7.45 13.49
N SER A 317 -2.77 -6.46 12.61
CA SER A 317 -2.04 -5.24 12.96
C SER A 317 -2.74 -4.39 14.02
N TYR A 318 -4.04 -4.55 14.23
CA TYR A 318 -4.73 -3.85 15.33
C TYR A 318 -4.24 -4.41 16.67
N ILE A 319 -4.32 -5.72 16.86
CA ILE A 319 -3.78 -6.40 18.06
C ILE A 319 -2.26 -6.19 18.13
N GLY A 320 -1.56 -6.34 17.00
CA GLY A 320 -0.13 -6.11 16.87
C GLY A 320 0.29 -4.72 17.32
N SER A 321 -0.46 -3.67 16.99
CA SER A 321 -0.18 -2.31 17.44
C SER A 321 -0.29 -2.14 18.95
N PHE A 322 -1.29 -2.75 19.59
CA PHE A 322 -1.40 -2.78 21.06
C PHE A 322 -0.29 -3.63 21.70
N ALA A 323 0.09 -4.74 21.06
CA ALA A 323 1.16 -5.61 21.55
C ALA A 323 2.54 -4.94 21.49
N ASN A 324 2.85 -4.30 20.36
CA ASN A 324 4.17 -3.76 20.06
C ASN A 324 4.41 -2.37 20.67
N GLY A 325 3.37 -1.53 20.76
CA GLY A 325 3.47 -0.13 21.22
C GLY A 325 2.55 0.22 22.40
N GLY A 326 1.93 -0.79 23.03
CA GLY A 326 0.99 -0.58 24.14
C GLY A 326 -0.28 0.15 23.73
N TRP A 327 -1.00 0.67 24.74
CA TRP A 327 -2.24 1.40 24.53
C TRP A 327 -2.04 2.62 23.62
N LEU A 328 -0.96 3.39 23.84
CA LEU A 328 -0.67 4.56 23.04
C LEU A 328 -0.45 4.19 21.56
N GLY A 329 0.32 3.13 21.28
CA GLY A 329 0.53 2.63 19.92
C GLY A 329 -0.76 2.11 19.29
N GLY A 330 -1.51 1.28 20.00
CA GLY A 330 -2.78 0.74 19.52
C GLY A 330 -3.83 1.81 19.19
N PHE A 331 -4.06 2.77 20.10
CA PHE A 331 -5.00 3.87 19.85
C PHE A 331 -4.52 4.83 18.77
N ALA A 332 -3.20 5.08 18.66
CA ALA A 332 -2.65 5.87 17.57
C ALA A 332 -2.88 5.20 16.21
N PHE A 333 -2.62 3.89 16.10
CA PHE A 333 -2.88 3.13 14.88
C PHE A 333 -4.36 3.14 14.48
N VAL A 334 -5.27 2.87 15.44
CA VAL A 334 -6.72 2.96 15.21
C VAL A 334 -7.11 4.37 14.74
N SER A 335 -6.53 5.42 15.34
CA SER A 335 -6.78 6.81 14.94
C SER A 335 -6.27 7.11 13.53
N ILE A 336 -5.09 6.59 13.14
CA ILE A 336 -4.56 6.71 11.77
C ILE A 336 -5.55 6.10 10.78
N VAL A 337 -6.05 4.90 11.07
CA VAL A 337 -7.02 4.19 10.23
C VAL A 337 -8.31 5.01 10.11
N LEU A 338 -8.97 5.34 11.22
CA LEU A 338 -10.28 6.01 11.21
C LEU A 338 -10.22 7.40 10.56
N THR A 339 -9.20 8.20 10.87
CA THR A 339 -9.04 9.53 10.27
C THR A 339 -8.75 9.44 8.78
N SER A 340 -7.93 8.49 8.34
CA SER A 340 -7.64 8.27 6.92
C SER A 340 -8.85 7.75 6.15
N ILE A 341 -9.68 6.91 6.77
CA ILE A 341 -10.97 6.46 6.21
C ILE A 341 -11.91 7.66 6.00
N PHE A 342 -12.07 8.50 7.03
CA PHE A 342 -12.89 9.71 6.93
C PHE A 342 -12.39 10.65 5.84
N VAL A 343 -11.08 10.91 5.81
CA VAL A 343 -10.45 11.77 4.80
C VAL A 343 -10.61 11.19 3.40
N GLY A 344 -10.38 9.90 3.24
CA GLY A 344 -10.47 9.19 1.97
C GLY A 344 -11.87 9.22 1.36
N PHE A 345 -12.90 8.86 2.13
CA PHE A 345 -14.29 8.94 1.65
C PHE A 345 -14.67 10.38 1.27
N ARG A 346 -14.26 11.36 2.07
CA ARG A 346 -14.51 12.77 1.79
C ARG A 346 -13.83 13.22 0.49
N LEU A 347 -12.58 12.80 0.23
CA LEU A 347 -11.88 13.08 -1.02
C LEU A 347 -12.55 12.41 -2.22
N CYS A 348 -13.06 11.18 -2.05
CA CYS A 348 -13.72 10.46 -3.12
C CYS A 348 -15.12 11.00 -3.44
N LEU A 349 -15.84 11.54 -2.46
CA LEU A 349 -17.25 11.93 -2.61
C LEU A 349 -17.45 13.43 -2.82
N LYS A 350 -16.59 14.30 -2.28
CA LYS A 350 -16.72 15.76 -2.46
C LYS A 350 -16.04 16.20 -3.77
N PRO A 351 -16.73 16.95 -4.65
CA PRO A 351 -16.14 17.44 -5.89
C PRO A 351 -14.87 18.25 -5.63
N SER A 352 -13.78 17.86 -6.29
CA SER A 352 -12.51 18.59 -6.35
C SER A 352 -11.67 18.06 -7.50
N PRO A 353 -10.63 18.78 -7.96
CA PRO A 353 -9.70 18.30 -8.98
C PRO A 353 -8.98 16.99 -8.60
N TYR A 354 -8.94 16.66 -7.30
CA TYR A 354 -8.22 15.52 -6.74
C TYR A 354 -9.09 14.27 -6.59
N GLN A 355 -10.39 14.37 -6.84
CA GLN A 355 -11.37 13.29 -6.63
C GLN A 355 -11.01 12.03 -7.41
N GLY A 356 -10.57 12.16 -8.66
CA GLY A 356 -10.22 11.01 -9.50
C GLY A 356 -9.01 10.22 -8.99
N LEU A 357 -7.99 10.91 -8.49
CA LEU A 357 -6.82 10.26 -7.87
C LEU A 357 -7.18 9.61 -6.53
N ALA A 358 -8.03 10.27 -5.73
CA ALA A 358 -8.53 9.68 -4.49
C ALA A 358 -9.32 8.39 -4.73
N GLN A 359 -10.13 8.33 -5.78
CA GLN A 359 -10.87 7.14 -6.21
C GLN A 359 -9.97 5.96 -6.66
N ILE A 360 -8.66 6.15 -6.73
CA ILE A 360 -7.67 5.08 -6.98
C ILE A 360 -6.99 4.70 -5.67
N VAL A 361 -6.38 5.69 -5.02
CA VAL A 361 -5.48 5.48 -3.86
C VAL A 361 -6.26 5.07 -2.63
N PHE A 362 -7.38 5.73 -2.33
CA PHE A 362 -8.11 5.48 -1.09
C PHE A 362 -8.74 4.09 -1.06
N PRO A 363 -9.42 3.60 -2.12
CA PRO A 363 -9.91 2.23 -2.13
C PRO A 363 -8.80 1.20 -1.85
N ALA A 364 -7.61 1.34 -2.44
CA ALA A 364 -6.49 0.45 -2.15
C ALA A 364 -6.06 0.51 -0.67
N LEU A 365 -5.87 1.73 -0.12
CA LEU A 365 -5.50 1.92 1.28
C LEU A 365 -6.54 1.33 2.25
N LEU A 366 -7.83 1.52 1.96
CA LEU A 366 -8.91 0.95 2.75
C LEU A 366 -8.84 -0.57 2.77
N MET A 367 -8.54 -1.20 1.63
CA MET A 367 -8.40 -2.65 1.57
C MET A 367 -7.26 -3.15 2.46
N PHE A 368 -6.15 -2.42 2.57
CA PHE A 368 -5.08 -2.80 3.49
C PHE A 368 -5.49 -2.64 4.95
N PHE A 369 -6.25 -1.61 5.31
CA PHE A 369 -6.84 -1.51 6.65
C PHE A 369 -7.82 -2.65 6.97
N LEU A 370 -8.54 -3.17 5.97
CA LEU A 370 -9.38 -4.37 6.16
C LEU A 370 -8.53 -5.64 6.27
N GLN A 371 -7.49 -5.77 5.45
CA GLN A 371 -6.55 -6.89 5.54
C GLN A 371 -5.76 -6.89 6.85
N ALA A 372 -5.56 -5.73 7.49
CA ALA A 372 -4.92 -5.60 8.79
C ALA A 372 -5.63 -6.38 9.92
N PHE A 373 -6.87 -6.86 9.72
CA PHE A 373 -7.51 -7.79 10.65
C PHE A 373 -7.00 -9.24 10.55
N GLN A 374 -6.29 -9.58 9.48
CA GLN A 374 -5.91 -10.95 9.12
C GLN A 374 -4.40 -11.13 8.87
N ILE A 375 -3.67 -10.04 8.64
CA ILE A 375 -2.24 -10.03 8.35
C ILE A 375 -1.58 -8.77 8.91
N ASP A 376 -0.26 -8.83 9.09
CA ASP A 376 0.56 -7.73 9.59
C ASP A 376 1.02 -6.84 8.41
N ILE A 377 0.56 -5.59 8.38
CA ILE A 377 0.79 -4.63 7.28
C ILE A 377 1.78 -3.52 7.63
N GLU A 378 2.24 -3.43 8.88
CA GLU A 378 3.03 -2.31 9.43
C GLU A 378 4.39 -2.15 8.74
N LYS A 379 4.88 -3.20 8.07
CA LYS A 379 6.15 -3.20 7.34
C LYS A 379 5.99 -2.99 5.84
N TRP A 380 4.78 -2.74 5.36
CA TRP A 380 4.52 -2.58 3.93
C TRP A 380 4.86 -1.15 3.50
N ARG A 381 5.96 -0.96 2.78
CA ARG A 381 6.40 0.34 2.24
C ARG A 381 5.30 1.09 1.48
N HIS A 382 4.52 0.37 0.68
CA HIS A 382 3.45 0.94 -0.13
C HIS A 382 2.27 1.44 0.72
N LEU A 383 2.06 0.91 1.93
CA LEU A 383 1.06 1.42 2.87
C LEU A 383 1.33 2.89 3.23
N TYR A 384 2.56 3.19 3.65
CA TYR A 384 2.99 4.54 4.03
C TYR A 384 2.98 5.51 2.83
N MET A 385 3.34 5.01 1.64
CA MET A 385 3.21 5.76 0.40
C MET A 385 1.76 6.16 0.12
N MET A 386 0.81 5.22 0.22
CA MET A 386 -0.62 5.50 -0.01
C MET A 386 -1.24 6.37 1.06
N LEU A 387 -0.82 6.21 2.32
CA LEU A 387 -1.18 7.11 3.41
C LEU A 387 -0.72 8.55 3.09
N GLY A 388 0.52 8.69 2.61
CA GLY A 388 1.06 9.95 2.13
C GLY A 388 0.27 10.55 0.98
N MET A 389 -0.12 9.75 -0.01
CA MET A 389 -0.94 10.20 -1.13
C MET A 389 -2.32 10.70 -0.67
N VAL A 390 -3.02 9.96 0.19
CA VAL A 390 -4.35 10.36 0.70
C VAL A 390 -4.28 11.70 1.43
N TRP A 391 -3.32 11.86 2.33
CA TRP A 391 -3.20 13.11 3.09
C TRP A 391 -2.59 14.27 2.28
N GLY A 392 -1.74 13.98 1.28
CA GLY A 392 -1.28 14.97 0.31
C GLY A 392 -2.41 15.49 -0.57
N LEU A 393 -3.29 14.61 -1.05
CA LEU A 393 -4.53 14.97 -1.77
C LEU A 393 -5.44 15.82 -0.89
N GLU A 394 -5.55 15.51 0.40
CA GLU A 394 -6.32 16.33 1.34
C GLU A 394 -5.72 17.73 1.52
N ALA A 395 -4.40 17.83 1.70
CA ALA A 395 -3.74 19.12 1.82
C ALA A 395 -4.00 20.00 0.59
N ALA A 396 -3.91 19.41 -0.60
CA ALA A 396 -4.22 20.09 -1.84
C ALA A 396 -5.69 20.52 -1.92
N ARG A 397 -6.62 19.65 -1.53
CA ARG A 397 -8.07 19.94 -1.50
C ARG A 397 -8.40 21.09 -0.56
N VAL A 398 -7.82 21.16 0.63
CA VAL A 398 -8.02 22.26 1.59
C VAL A 398 -7.58 23.59 0.97
N ARG A 399 -6.40 23.65 0.37
CA ARG A 399 -5.90 24.86 -0.30
C ARG A 399 -6.77 25.28 -1.47
N TRP A 400 -7.25 24.32 -2.26
CA TRP A 400 -8.16 24.59 -3.37
C TRP A 400 -9.48 25.21 -2.88
N VAL A 401 -10.11 24.64 -1.84
CA VAL A 401 -11.33 25.22 -1.25
C VAL A 401 -11.08 26.64 -0.72
N PHE A 402 -9.95 26.86 -0.04
CA PHE A 402 -9.60 28.18 0.46
C PHE A 402 -9.48 29.21 -0.67
N ARG A 403 -8.77 28.87 -1.75
CA ARG A 403 -8.62 29.75 -2.93
C ARG A 403 -9.98 30.07 -3.57
N GLN A 404 -10.87 29.09 -3.68
CA GLN A 404 -12.20 29.32 -4.24
C GLN A 404 -13.02 30.32 -3.41
N ARG A 405 -12.93 30.25 -2.07
CA ARG A 405 -13.62 31.19 -1.17
C ARG A 405 -13.03 32.60 -1.19
N SER A 406 -11.76 32.75 -1.57
CA SER A 406 -11.12 34.07 -1.70
C SER A 406 -11.42 34.74 -3.05
N THR A 407 -11.90 33.98 -4.04
CA THR A 407 -12.27 34.49 -5.37
C THR A 407 -13.76 34.77 -5.53
N THR A 408 -14.58 34.32 -4.57
CA THR A 408 -16.02 34.63 -4.43
C THR A 408 -16.21 35.68 -3.37
#